data_AF-A0A542SIE4-F1
#
_entry.id   AF-A0A542SIE4-F1
#
_cell.length_a   1.000
_cell.length_b   1.000
_cell.length_c   1.000
_cell.angle_alpha   90.00
_cell.angle_beta   90.00
_cell.angle_gamma   90.00
#
_symmetry.space_group_name_H-M   'P 1'
#
loop_
_entity.id
_entity.type
_entity.pdbx_description
1 polymer ?
#
loop_
_entity_poly.entity_id
_entity_poly.type
_entity_poly.pdbx_seq_one_letter_code
_entity_poly.pdbx_strand_id
1 'polypeptide(L)'
;MAKGIRRNMNVAMDLIKKNKWKPIVKNGQVYKPQKDQEELLKWILEQKKDGTRPFPSDRLVTNGNLIDEYTRNVLVDLCAAAVDNNWCGRSEMCLYYSCLIRYVLRLLGHKAQVHIGEAIYMSMHEAGMTFSWEHSWVTCDNILIDGNVDTMIENPFVPVGIDPAPYWGDIFKTPNDRIFRSVRLLTVDQELEELDDTYIDWKRRVKKYLKSQGYI
;
A
#
# COMPACT_ATOMS: atom_id res chain seq x y z
N MET A 1 27.63 -2.11 -14.06
CA MET A 1 26.35 -2.47 -13.39
C MET A 1 26.44 -2.60 -11.87
N ALA A 2 27.49 -3.19 -11.27
CA ALA A 2 27.63 -3.32 -9.81
C ALA A 2 27.73 -2.01 -8.98
N LYS A 3 28.14 -0.88 -9.61
CA LYS A 3 28.27 0.41 -8.93
C LYS A 3 26.93 1.08 -8.57
N GLY A 4 25.85 0.80 -9.30
CA GLY A 4 24.52 1.35 -9.04
C GLY A 4 23.84 0.71 -7.82
N ILE A 5 23.97 -0.61 -7.68
CA ILE A 5 23.42 -1.39 -6.56
C ILE A 5 24.09 -0.99 -5.24
N ARG A 6 25.42 -0.88 -5.20
CA ARG A 6 26.13 -0.41 -3.99
C ARG A 6 25.73 1.02 -3.60
N ARG A 7 25.44 1.90 -4.55
CA ARG A 7 25.02 3.28 -4.26
C ARG A 7 23.59 3.32 -3.69
N ASN A 8 22.67 2.55 -4.25
CA ASN A 8 21.30 2.43 -3.73
C ASN A 8 21.25 1.71 -2.37
N MET A 9 22.07 0.67 -2.18
CA MET A 9 22.21 -0.02 -0.90
C MET A 9 22.85 0.87 0.15
N ASN A 10 23.88 1.65 -0.18
CA ASN A 10 24.47 2.61 0.76
C ASN A 10 23.51 3.75 1.11
N VAL A 11 22.68 4.22 0.18
CA VAL A 11 21.65 5.24 0.44
C VAL A 11 20.49 4.66 1.27
N ALA A 12 20.04 3.44 0.97
CA ALA A 12 19.02 2.75 1.76
C ALA A 12 19.54 2.41 3.16
N MET A 13 20.79 1.96 3.29
CA MET A 13 21.46 1.72 4.56
C MET A 13 21.73 3.03 5.31
N ASP A 14 22.04 4.13 4.61
CA ASP A 14 22.11 5.47 5.20
C ASP A 14 20.75 5.97 5.62
N LEU A 15 19.66 5.67 4.89
CA LEU A 15 18.29 6.00 5.29
C LEU A 15 17.89 5.16 6.52
N ILE A 16 18.19 3.87 6.54
CA ILE A 16 18.10 2.96 7.68
C ILE A 16 18.89 3.49 8.90
N LYS A 17 20.06 4.12 8.67
CA LYS A 17 20.90 4.69 9.75
C LYS A 17 20.48 6.11 10.16
N LYS A 18 20.00 6.95 9.22
CA LYS A 18 19.65 8.38 9.40
C LYS A 18 18.20 8.58 9.80
N ASN A 19 17.26 7.89 9.15
CA ASN A 19 15.96 7.59 9.73
C ASN A 19 16.22 6.47 10.72
N LYS A 20 16.72 6.84 11.91
CA LYS A 20 16.69 5.99 13.10
C LYS A 20 15.40 5.20 13.00
N TRP A 21 15.50 3.88 12.90
CA TRP A 21 14.42 2.92 13.07
C TRP A 21 13.61 3.38 14.26
N LYS A 22 12.64 4.28 14.03
CA LYS A 22 11.79 4.76 15.09
C LYS A 22 10.95 3.52 15.33
N PRO A 23 11.06 2.91 16.52
CA PRO A 23 10.16 1.84 16.82
C PRO A 23 8.75 2.36 16.52
N ILE A 24 7.89 1.53 15.94
CA ILE A 24 6.48 1.85 15.99
C ILE A 24 6.19 1.93 17.49
N VAL A 25 5.94 3.13 18.00
CA VAL A 25 5.56 3.35 19.40
C VAL A 25 4.07 3.58 19.37
N LYS A 26 3.31 2.61 19.87
CA LYS A 26 1.86 2.71 19.93
C LYS A 26 1.38 2.31 21.31
N ASN A 27 0.61 3.18 21.97
CA ASN A 27 0.17 3.02 23.37
C ASN A 27 1.33 2.76 24.36
N GLY A 28 2.52 3.33 24.09
CA GLY A 28 3.73 3.12 24.90
C GLY A 28 4.48 1.81 24.61
N GLN A 29 3.99 0.97 23.68
CA GLN A 29 4.63 -0.27 23.29
C GLN A 29 5.55 -0.04 22.08
N VAL A 30 6.81 -0.45 22.22
CA VAL A 30 7.88 -0.34 21.22
C VAL A 30 7.91 -1.65 20.43
N TYR A 31 7.50 -1.63 19.16
CA TYR A 31 7.62 -2.82 18.31
C TYR A 31 9.08 -3.03 17.92
N LYS A 32 9.57 -4.25 18.15
CA LYS A 32 10.89 -4.69 17.68
C LYS A 32 10.76 -5.34 16.31
N PRO A 33 11.74 -5.15 15.41
CA PRO A 33 11.83 -5.90 14.17
C PRO A 33 11.76 -7.41 14.45
N GLN A 34 10.96 -8.12 13.66
CA GLN A 34 10.76 -9.57 13.73
C GLN A 34 11.53 -10.32 12.63
N LYS A 35 12.11 -9.58 11.67
CA LYS A 35 12.79 -10.10 10.48
C LYS A 35 14.14 -9.39 10.32
N ASP A 36 15.10 -10.05 9.68
CA ASP A 36 16.36 -9.41 9.29
C ASP A 36 16.09 -8.35 8.22
N GLN A 37 16.48 -7.12 8.54
CA GLN A 37 16.19 -5.95 7.73
C GLN A 37 17.09 -5.86 6.49
N GLU A 38 18.34 -6.31 6.61
CA GLU A 38 19.31 -6.28 5.52
C GLU A 38 18.97 -7.35 4.48
N GLU A 39 18.62 -8.55 4.94
CA GLU A 39 18.18 -9.64 4.07
C GLU A 39 16.89 -9.26 3.32
N LEU A 40 15.92 -8.68 4.02
CA LEU A 40 14.66 -8.28 3.44
C LEU A 40 14.81 -7.13 2.43
N LEU A 41 15.64 -6.12 2.75
CA LEU A 41 15.96 -5.07 1.80
C LEU A 41 16.63 -5.63 0.55
N LYS A 42 17.61 -6.53 0.73
CA LYS A 42 18.31 -7.16 -0.38
C LYS A 42 17.33 -7.93 -1.27
N TRP A 43 16.44 -8.72 -0.68
CA TRP A 43 15.41 -9.47 -1.39
C TRP A 43 14.48 -8.56 -2.21
N ILE A 44 13.99 -7.46 -1.64
CA ILE A 44 13.14 -6.50 -2.35
C ILE A 44 13.88 -5.83 -3.50
N LEU A 45 15.14 -5.43 -3.28
CA LEU A 45 15.96 -4.81 -4.32
C LEU A 45 16.24 -5.78 -5.48
N GLU A 46 16.45 -7.06 -5.20
CA GLU A 46 16.60 -8.11 -6.22
C GLU A 46 15.31 -8.26 -7.02
N GLN A 47 14.14 -8.33 -6.38
CA GLN A 47 12.86 -8.39 -7.09
C GLN A 47 12.60 -7.17 -7.97
N LYS A 48 12.89 -5.96 -7.47
CA LYS A 48 12.73 -4.72 -8.26
C LYS A 48 13.66 -4.71 -9.47
N LYS A 49 14.90 -5.18 -9.28
CA LYS A 49 15.90 -5.27 -10.35
C LYS A 49 15.50 -6.28 -11.43
N ASP A 50 14.96 -7.42 -11.01
CA ASP A 50 14.66 -8.53 -11.91
C ASP A 50 13.23 -8.47 -12.46
N GLY A 51 12.43 -7.48 -12.03
CA GLY A 51 11.05 -7.28 -12.49
C GLY A 51 10.07 -8.32 -11.96
N THR A 52 10.39 -8.96 -10.82
CA THR A 52 9.63 -10.06 -10.22
C THR A 52 8.83 -9.62 -9.00
N ARG A 53 8.60 -8.31 -8.86
CA ARG A 53 7.73 -7.77 -7.81
C ARG A 53 6.31 -8.31 -8.00
N PRO A 54 5.68 -8.86 -6.95
CA PRO A 54 4.30 -9.33 -7.07
C PRO A 54 3.36 -8.16 -7.37
N PHE A 55 2.26 -8.48 -8.02
CA PHE A 55 1.18 -7.54 -8.26
C PHE A 55 0.06 -7.79 -7.25
N PRO A 56 -0.59 -6.74 -6.71
CA PRO A 56 -1.73 -6.92 -5.83
C PRO A 56 -2.83 -7.78 -6.45
N SER A 57 -3.04 -7.68 -7.76
CA SER A 57 -4.04 -8.49 -8.48
C SER A 57 -3.81 -9.99 -8.38
N ASP A 58 -2.57 -10.46 -8.15
CA ASP A 58 -2.23 -11.89 -8.01
C ASP A 58 -2.98 -12.55 -6.84
N ARG A 59 -3.36 -11.76 -5.83
CA ARG A 59 -4.04 -12.22 -4.61
C ARG A 59 -5.27 -11.39 -4.27
N LEU A 60 -5.77 -10.54 -5.18
CA LEU A 60 -6.86 -9.62 -4.88
C LEU A 60 -8.15 -10.38 -4.57
N VAL A 61 -8.65 -10.20 -3.35
CA VAL A 61 -10.00 -10.62 -2.99
C VAL A 61 -10.97 -9.54 -3.47
N THR A 62 -11.80 -9.88 -4.45
CA THR A 62 -12.71 -8.91 -5.05
C THR A 62 -14.12 -9.44 -5.27
N ASN A 63 -15.12 -8.63 -4.89
CA ASN A 63 -16.54 -9.02 -4.96
C ASN A 63 -17.51 -7.83 -5.21
N GLY A 64 -16.97 -6.67 -5.62
CA GLY A 64 -17.74 -5.44 -5.87
C GLY A 64 -18.35 -5.37 -7.28
N ASN A 65 -19.31 -4.47 -7.48
CA ASN A 65 -20.01 -4.25 -8.74
C ASN A 65 -19.85 -2.82 -9.32
N LEU A 66 -19.03 -1.98 -8.69
CA LEU A 66 -18.81 -0.58 -9.11
C LEU A 66 -18.15 -0.49 -10.50
N ILE A 67 -17.16 -1.34 -10.75
CA ILE A 67 -16.33 -1.45 -11.95
C ILE A 67 -16.10 -2.95 -12.17
N ASP A 68 -15.92 -3.44 -13.40
CA ASP A 68 -15.65 -4.85 -13.68
C ASP A 68 -14.32 -5.35 -13.10
N GLU A 69 -14.19 -6.67 -12.92
CA GLU A 69 -13.03 -7.30 -12.27
C GLU A 69 -11.71 -7.04 -12.98
N TYR A 70 -11.69 -7.09 -14.30
CA TYR A 70 -10.48 -6.86 -15.07
C TYR A 70 -9.96 -5.43 -14.84
N THR A 71 -10.85 -4.45 -14.92
CA THR A 71 -10.49 -3.05 -14.66
C THR A 71 -10.02 -2.87 -13.21
N ARG A 72 -10.65 -3.51 -12.21
CA ARG A 72 -10.18 -3.44 -10.82
C ARG A 72 -8.74 -3.95 -10.67
N ASN A 73 -8.42 -5.09 -11.28
CA ASN A 73 -7.07 -5.67 -11.26
C ASN A 73 -6.05 -4.71 -11.88
N VAL A 74 -6.37 -4.13 -13.04
CA VAL A 74 -5.51 -3.13 -13.70
C VAL A 74 -5.27 -1.91 -12.80
N LEU A 75 -6.32 -1.40 -12.15
CA LEU A 75 -6.21 -0.19 -11.32
C LEU A 75 -5.36 -0.41 -10.07
N VAL A 76 -5.53 -1.55 -9.37
CA VAL A 76 -4.72 -1.84 -8.18
C VAL A 76 -3.25 -1.99 -8.55
N ASP A 77 -2.95 -2.68 -9.64
CA ASP A 77 -1.56 -2.90 -10.08
C ASP A 77 -0.90 -1.62 -10.56
N LEU A 78 -1.63 -0.80 -11.33
CA LEU A 78 -1.14 0.48 -11.83
C LEU A 78 -0.79 1.43 -10.69
N CYS A 79 -1.67 1.55 -9.68
CA CYS A 79 -1.42 2.41 -8.53
C CYS A 79 -0.29 1.84 -7.66
N ALA A 80 -0.24 0.52 -7.49
CA ALA A 80 0.76 -0.15 -6.66
C ALA A 80 2.17 -0.04 -7.28
N ALA A 81 2.28 -0.19 -8.60
CA ALA A 81 3.53 0.01 -9.34
C ALA A 81 4.04 1.46 -9.21
N ALA A 82 3.15 2.45 -9.13
CA ALA A 82 3.55 3.84 -8.94
C ALA A 82 4.18 4.09 -7.56
N VAL A 83 3.70 3.41 -6.51
CA VAL A 83 4.14 3.63 -5.12
C VAL A 83 5.19 2.62 -4.63
N ASP A 84 5.66 1.70 -5.47
CA ASP A 84 6.68 0.69 -5.11
C ASP A 84 8.11 1.29 -5.02
N ASN A 85 8.24 2.45 -4.38
CA ASN A 85 9.50 3.18 -4.19
C ASN A 85 10.07 3.02 -2.78
N ASN A 86 9.27 2.54 -1.82
CA ASN A 86 9.74 2.36 -0.44
C ASN A 86 10.58 1.07 -0.28
N TRP A 87 11.41 1.04 0.75
CA TRP A 87 12.37 -0.01 1.04
C TRP A 87 11.75 -1.22 1.77
N CYS A 88 10.64 -1.01 2.50
CA CYS A 88 9.88 -2.02 3.26
C CYS A 88 8.52 -2.35 2.61
N GLY A 89 8.48 -2.33 1.27
CA GLY A 89 7.28 -2.60 0.49
C GLY A 89 6.34 -1.41 0.32
N ARG A 90 5.37 -1.57 -0.59
CA ARG A 90 4.41 -0.51 -0.95
C ARG A 90 3.29 -0.31 0.07
N SER A 91 3.12 -1.25 0.99
CA SER A 91 2.18 -1.15 2.12
C SER A 91 2.43 0.08 3.00
N GLU A 92 3.69 0.51 3.11
CA GLU A 92 4.10 1.71 3.87
C GLU A 92 3.83 3.03 3.13
N MET A 93 3.44 2.94 1.85
CA MET A 93 3.05 4.09 1.03
C MET A 93 1.52 4.19 0.93
N CYS A 94 0.78 3.69 1.94
CA CYS A 94 -0.68 3.57 1.89
C CYS A 94 -1.37 4.89 1.57
N LEU A 95 -0.88 6.03 2.08
CA LEU A 95 -1.47 7.34 1.82
C LEU A 95 -1.38 7.71 0.34
N TYR A 96 -0.18 7.58 -0.25
CA TYR A 96 0.04 7.81 -1.68
C TYR A 96 -0.81 6.87 -2.52
N TYR A 97 -0.86 5.59 -2.15
CA TYR A 97 -1.66 4.58 -2.86
C TYR A 97 -3.16 4.93 -2.83
N SER A 98 -3.70 5.21 -1.65
CA SER A 98 -5.11 5.55 -1.46
C SER A 98 -5.50 6.81 -2.23
N CYS A 99 -4.64 7.83 -2.24
CA CYS A 99 -4.85 9.04 -3.04
C CYS A 99 -4.82 8.77 -4.55
N LEU A 100 -3.93 7.90 -5.03
CA LEU A 100 -3.93 7.47 -6.43
C LEU A 100 -5.20 6.68 -6.80
N ILE A 101 -5.65 5.75 -5.95
CA ILE A 101 -6.90 5.01 -6.16
C ILE A 101 -8.10 5.97 -6.21
N ARG A 102 -8.18 6.91 -5.27
CA ARG A 102 -9.20 7.97 -5.31
C ARG A 102 -9.13 8.77 -6.62
N TYR A 103 -7.94 9.13 -7.05
CA TYR A 103 -7.75 9.90 -8.28
C TYR A 103 -8.24 9.13 -9.50
N VAL A 104 -7.89 7.86 -9.66
CA VAL A 104 -8.35 7.05 -10.81
C VAL A 104 -9.86 6.83 -10.79
N LEU A 105 -10.44 6.54 -9.63
CA LEU A 105 -11.89 6.37 -9.50
C LEU A 105 -12.63 7.65 -9.91
N ARG A 106 -12.12 8.82 -9.55
CA ARG A 106 -12.69 10.10 -9.96
C ARG A 106 -12.55 10.38 -11.45
N LEU A 107 -11.44 9.98 -12.07
CA LEU A 107 -11.29 10.05 -13.53
C LEU A 107 -12.34 9.18 -14.24
N LEU A 108 -12.72 8.06 -13.63
CA LEU A 108 -13.78 7.16 -14.09
C LEU A 108 -15.20 7.60 -13.66
N GLY A 109 -15.35 8.77 -13.03
CA GLY A 109 -16.65 9.33 -12.65
C GLY A 109 -17.18 8.89 -11.27
N HIS A 110 -16.40 8.19 -10.46
CA HIS A 110 -16.81 7.70 -9.15
C HIS A 110 -16.32 8.59 -8.00
N LYS A 111 -17.20 8.86 -7.03
CA LYS A 111 -16.87 9.68 -5.85
C LYS A 111 -16.21 8.83 -4.76
N ALA A 112 -14.89 8.78 -4.79
CA ALA A 112 -14.09 8.08 -3.77
C ALA A 112 -13.63 9.00 -2.61
N GLN A 113 -13.55 8.43 -1.41
CA GLN A 113 -13.04 9.03 -0.17
C GLN A 113 -11.80 8.29 0.33
N VAL A 114 -10.82 9.02 0.85
CA VAL A 114 -9.63 8.45 1.47
C VAL A 114 -9.80 8.59 2.98
N HIS A 115 -9.78 7.47 3.67
CA HIS A 115 -9.78 7.40 5.12
C HIS A 115 -8.35 7.27 5.63
N ILE A 116 -8.05 7.95 6.73
CA ILE A 116 -6.80 7.79 7.47
C ILE A 116 -7.19 7.41 8.90
N GLY A 117 -6.55 6.37 9.43
CA GLY A 117 -6.84 5.91 10.77
C GLY A 117 -6.05 4.66 11.14
N GLU A 118 -6.65 3.84 11.98
CA GLU A 118 -6.05 2.59 12.44
C GLU A 118 -6.60 1.40 11.63
N ALA A 119 -5.70 0.59 11.07
CA ALA A 119 -6.02 -0.74 10.57
C ALA A 119 -5.44 -1.79 11.51
N ILE A 120 -6.26 -2.77 11.89
CA ILE A 120 -5.88 -3.92 12.71
C ILE A 120 -6.02 -5.16 11.83
N TYR A 121 -4.91 -5.84 11.58
CA TYR A 121 -4.85 -7.08 10.84
C TYR A 121 -4.69 -8.25 11.81
N MET A 122 -5.31 -9.37 11.48
CA MET A 122 -5.35 -10.58 12.30
C MET A 122 -4.75 -11.74 11.50
N SER A 123 -4.01 -12.62 12.18
CA SER A 123 -3.51 -13.83 11.55
C SER A 123 -4.65 -14.80 11.30
N MET A 124 -4.70 -15.35 10.08
CA MET A 124 -5.62 -16.45 9.76
C MET A 124 -5.08 -17.82 10.21
N HIS A 125 -3.81 -17.89 10.62
CA HIS A 125 -3.13 -19.12 10.98
C HIS A 125 -2.82 -19.24 12.48
N GLU A 126 -2.74 -18.13 13.20
CA GLU A 126 -2.41 -18.09 14.61
C GLU A 126 -3.45 -17.29 15.40
N ALA A 127 -4.23 -18.00 16.23
CA ALA A 127 -5.31 -17.39 16.99
C ALA A 127 -4.78 -16.33 17.97
N GLY A 128 -5.40 -15.14 17.96
CA GLY A 128 -5.06 -14.03 18.85
C GLY A 128 -3.86 -13.19 18.39
N MET A 129 -3.16 -13.57 17.32
CA MET A 129 -2.11 -12.74 16.74
C MET A 129 -2.76 -11.58 15.96
N THR A 130 -2.44 -10.35 16.37
CA THR A 130 -2.91 -9.13 15.71
C THR A 130 -1.76 -8.15 15.50
N PHE A 131 -1.86 -7.34 14.46
CA PHE A 131 -0.95 -6.25 14.18
C PHE A 131 -1.74 -5.00 13.80
N SER A 132 -1.39 -3.87 14.41
CA SER A 132 -2.12 -2.62 14.22
C SER A 132 -1.17 -1.49 13.90
N TRP A 133 -1.50 -0.71 12.87
CA TRP A 133 -0.72 0.45 12.46
C TRP A 133 -1.59 1.60 11.97
N GLU A 134 -0.97 2.76 11.74
CA GLU A 134 -1.62 3.82 10.98
C GLU A 134 -1.70 3.40 9.52
N HIS A 135 -2.90 3.48 8.94
CA HIS A 135 -3.16 3.06 7.58
C HIS A 135 -4.12 4.02 6.90
N SER A 136 -4.15 3.95 5.57
CA SER A 136 -5.19 4.59 4.79
C SER A 136 -5.77 3.63 3.77
N TRP A 137 -7.07 3.78 3.53
CA TRP A 137 -7.85 2.96 2.61
C TRP A 137 -8.85 3.85 1.89
N VAL A 138 -9.46 3.33 0.83
CA VAL A 138 -10.45 4.06 0.04
C VAL A 138 -11.83 3.46 0.22
N THR A 139 -12.82 4.33 0.27
CA THR A 139 -14.23 3.95 0.15
C THR A 139 -14.86 4.65 -1.05
N CYS A 140 -15.80 3.96 -1.71
CA CYS A 140 -16.62 4.52 -2.78
C CYS A 140 -18.00 3.86 -2.71
N ASP A 141 -19.02 4.63 -2.31
CA ASP A 141 -20.33 4.10 -1.95
C ASP A 141 -20.21 2.97 -0.91
N ASN A 142 -20.67 1.75 -1.24
CA ASN A 142 -20.56 0.56 -0.38
C ASN A 142 -19.29 -0.26 -0.65
N ILE A 143 -18.32 0.27 -1.40
CA ILE A 143 -17.06 -0.43 -1.70
C ILE A 143 -15.95 0.03 -0.76
N LEU A 144 -15.18 -0.93 -0.24
CA LEU A 144 -13.92 -0.72 0.46
C LEU A 144 -12.76 -1.24 -0.39
N ILE A 145 -11.67 -0.47 -0.43
CA ILE A 145 -10.46 -0.79 -1.18
C ILE A 145 -9.25 -0.66 -0.23
N ASP A 146 -8.58 -1.78 -0.04
CA ASP A 146 -7.36 -1.94 0.74
C ASP A 146 -6.37 -2.77 -0.09
N GLY A 147 -5.79 -2.11 -1.11
CA GLY A 147 -5.18 -2.79 -2.24
C GLY A 147 -3.66 -2.90 -2.22
N ASN A 148 -2.96 -2.27 -1.26
CA ASN A 148 -1.50 -2.25 -1.20
C ASN A 148 -0.92 -3.09 -0.04
N VAL A 149 -1.74 -3.93 0.58
CA VAL A 149 -1.34 -4.80 1.69
C VAL A 149 -0.63 -6.08 1.24
N ASP A 150 -0.54 -6.31 -0.08
CA ASP A 150 0.19 -7.43 -0.71
C ASP A 150 1.64 -7.54 -0.23
N THR A 151 2.26 -6.40 0.09
CA THR A 151 3.64 -6.36 0.58
C THR A 151 3.75 -6.17 2.09
N MET A 152 2.69 -6.35 2.89
CA MET A 152 2.79 -6.18 4.35
C MET A 152 3.87 -7.07 4.97
N ILE A 153 4.05 -8.28 4.44
CA ILE A 153 5.10 -9.21 4.86
C ILE A 153 6.52 -8.66 4.63
N GLU A 154 6.67 -7.64 3.79
CA GLU A 154 7.93 -6.96 3.51
C GLU A 154 8.27 -5.94 4.60
N ASN A 155 7.36 -5.62 5.51
CA ASN A 155 7.70 -4.77 6.63
C ASN A 155 8.31 -5.63 7.77
N PRO A 156 9.53 -5.32 8.26
CA PRO A 156 10.17 -6.07 9.33
C PRO A 156 9.47 -5.93 10.69
N PHE A 157 8.59 -4.93 10.87
CA PHE A 157 7.78 -4.75 12.07
C PHE A 157 6.45 -5.52 12.03
N VAL A 158 6.02 -5.99 10.85
CA VAL A 158 4.84 -6.83 10.71
C VAL A 158 5.20 -8.25 11.19
N PRO A 159 4.49 -8.80 12.19
CA PRO A 159 4.72 -10.15 12.68
C PRO A 159 4.63 -11.21 11.58
N VAL A 160 5.46 -12.25 11.69
CA VAL A 160 5.36 -13.42 10.81
C VAL A 160 3.99 -14.07 11.03
N GLY A 161 3.23 -14.29 9.95
CA GLY A 161 1.86 -14.80 10.01
C GLY A 161 0.77 -13.76 9.73
N ILE A 162 1.11 -12.47 9.75
CA ILE A 162 0.22 -11.40 9.26
C ILE A 162 0.51 -11.18 7.77
N ASP A 163 -0.38 -11.69 6.92
CA ASP A 163 -0.27 -11.64 5.45
C ASP A 163 -1.66 -11.48 4.81
N PRO A 164 -2.33 -10.33 5.03
CA PRO A 164 -3.66 -10.09 4.48
C PRO A 164 -3.60 -9.98 2.95
N ALA A 165 -4.58 -10.56 2.27
CA ALA A 165 -4.75 -10.37 0.83
C ALA A 165 -5.22 -8.94 0.51
N PRO A 166 -4.82 -8.33 -0.61
CA PRO A 166 -5.45 -7.10 -1.09
C PRO A 166 -6.97 -7.26 -1.21
N TYR A 167 -7.73 -6.21 -0.91
CA TYR A 167 -9.19 -6.25 -0.98
C TYR A 167 -9.76 -5.11 -1.83
N TRP A 168 -10.72 -5.45 -2.68
CA TRP A 168 -11.60 -4.49 -3.35
C TRP A 168 -13.00 -5.08 -3.46
N GLY A 169 -13.90 -4.66 -2.59
CA GLY A 169 -15.23 -5.28 -2.55
C GLY A 169 -16.23 -4.55 -1.67
N ASP A 170 -17.40 -5.15 -1.53
CA ASP A 170 -18.46 -4.67 -0.66
C ASP A 170 -17.96 -4.57 0.79
N ILE A 171 -18.14 -3.41 1.42
CA ILE A 171 -17.69 -3.16 2.80
C ILE A 171 -18.31 -4.15 3.79
N PHE A 172 -19.53 -4.63 3.54
CA PHE A 172 -20.22 -5.63 4.38
C PHE A 172 -19.68 -7.05 4.20
N LYS A 173 -18.83 -7.27 3.19
CA LYS A 173 -18.14 -8.54 2.91
C LYS A 173 -16.62 -8.43 3.10
N THR A 174 -16.16 -7.39 3.79
CA THR A 174 -14.75 -7.21 4.15
C THR A 174 -14.26 -8.48 4.85
N PRO A 175 -13.08 -9.04 4.49
CA PRO A 175 -12.58 -10.24 5.14
C PRO A 175 -12.39 -10.02 6.65
N ASN A 176 -12.66 -11.07 7.43
CA ASN A 176 -12.55 -11.02 8.90
C ASN A 176 -11.09 -10.99 9.39
N ASP A 177 -10.12 -10.87 8.49
CA ASP A 177 -8.69 -10.72 8.80
C ASP A 177 -8.30 -9.26 9.07
N ARG A 178 -9.24 -8.30 8.94
CA ARG A 178 -8.96 -6.88 9.18
C ARG A 178 -10.12 -6.11 9.80
N ILE A 179 -9.77 -5.07 10.55
CA ILE A 179 -10.70 -4.08 11.12
C ILE A 179 -10.15 -2.69 10.84
N PHE A 180 -11.00 -1.80 10.35
CA PHE A 180 -10.65 -0.41 10.08
C PHE A 180 -11.36 0.55 11.03
N ARG A 181 -10.61 1.52 11.55
CA ARG A 181 -11.12 2.58 12.42
C ARG A 181 -10.70 3.94 11.86
N SER A 182 -11.60 4.57 11.12
CA SER A 182 -11.36 5.89 10.52
C SER A 182 -11.19 6.94 11.62
N VAL A 183 -10.08 7.68 11.56
CA VAL A 183 -9.84 8.84 12.44
C VAL A 183 -10.22 10.13 11.72
N ARG A 184 -9.87 10.24 10.43
CA ARG A 184 -10.22 11.40 9.59
C ARG A 184 -10.39 11.01 8.13
N LEU A 185 -11.07 11.87 7.39
CA LEU A 185 -11.07 11.87 5.92
C LEU A 185 -9.99 12.82 5.43
N LEU A 186 -9.20 12.40 4.46
CA LEU A 186 -8.32 13.29 3.73
C LEU A 186 -9.12 14.00 2.65
N THR A 187 -9.08 15.32 2.59
CA THR A 187 -9.68 16.10 1.49
C THR A 187 -8.73 16.17 0.28
N VAL A 188 -9.15 16.80 -0.82
CA VAL A 188 -8.26 17.01 -1.99
C VAL A 188 -7.21 18.06 -1.68
N ASP A 189 -7.61 19.14 -1.01
CA ASP A 189 -6.72 20.25 -0.70
C ASP A 189 -5.60 19.78 0.23
N GLN A 190 -5.93 18.92 1.20
CA GLN A 190 -4.96 18.27 2.08
C GLN A 190 -4.01 17.29 1.36
N GLU A 191 -4.38 16.72 0.19
CA GLU A 191 -3.41 15.89 -0.57
C GLU A 191 -2.18 16.69 -0.96
N LEU A 192 -2.37 17.96 -1.35
CA LEU A 192 -1.29 18.82 -1.82
C LEU A 192 -0.40 19.31 -0.68
N GLU A 193 -0.91 19.29 0.55
CA GLU A 193 -0.16 19.64 1.75
C GLU A 193 0.61 18.43 2.31
N GLU A 194 0.04 17.23 2.23
CA GLU A 194 0.59 16.01 2.82
C GLU A 194 1.48 15.19 1.86
N LEU A 195 1.34 15.37 0.54
CA LEU A 195 2.07 14.60 -0.48
C LEU A 195 3.02 15.48 -1.28
N ASP A 196 4.19 14.93 -1.62
CA ASP A 196 5.22 15.65 -2.38
C ASP A 196 4.99 15.65 -3.91
N ASP A 197 5.86 16.35 -4.64
CA ASP A 197 5.79 16.49 -6.11
C ASP A 197 5.82 15.14 -6.86
N THR A 198 6.36 14.08 -6.24
CA THR A 198 6.39 12.75 -6.83
C THR A 198 4.98 12.22 -7.06
N TYR A 199 4.05 12.53 -6.14
CA TYR A 199 2.64 12.18 -6.30
C TYR A 199 2.02 12.84 -7.54
N ILE A 200 2.35 14.10 -7.82
CA ILE A 200 1.84 14.83 -9.00
C ILE A 200 2.30 14.13 -10.29
N ASP A 201 3.57 13.72 -10.34
CA ASP A 201 4.10 12.97 -11.49
C ASP A 201 3.44 11.60 -11.66
N TRP A 202 3.16 10.89 -10.55
CA TRP A 202 2.40 9.64 -10.61
C TRP A 202 0.99 9.84 -11.14
N LYS A 203 0.25 10.87 -10.70
CA LYS A 203 -1.07 11.21 -11.28
C LYS A 203 -1.01 11.41 -12.79
N ARG A 204 0.01 12.14 -13.27
CA ARG A 204 0.20 12.38 -14.72
C ARG A 204 0.43 11.08 -15.48
N ARG A 205 1.30 10.19 -14.97
CA ARG A 205 1.60 8.90 -15.59
C ARG A 205 0.38 7.98 -15.62
N VAL A 206 -0.32 7.86 -14.50
CA VAL A 206 -1.55 7.07 -14.37
C VAL A 206 -2.63 7.57 -15.32
N LYS A 207 -2.89 8.88 -15.36
CA LYS A 207 -3.85 9.47 -16.31
C LYS A 207 -3.47 9.20 -17.76
N LYS A 208 -2.19 9.32 -18.11
CA LYS A 208 -1.69 9.03 -19.47
C LYS A 208 -1.92 7.57 -19.84
N TYR A 209 -1.68 6.65 -18.92
CA TYR A 209 -1.93 5.22 -19.12
C TYR A 209 -3.42 4.94 -19.34
N LEU A 210 -4.31 5.46 -18.48
CA LEU A 210 -5.75 5.23 -18.62
C LEU A 210 -6.29 5.73 -19.97
N LYS A 211 -5.81 6.89 -20.43
CA LYS A 211 -6.12 7.42 -21.77
C LYS A 211 -5.63 6.51 -22.91
N SER A 212 -4.41 5.97 -22.81
CA SER A 212 -3.87 5.13 -23.88
C SER A 212 -4.57 3.78 -23.98
N GLN A 213 -5.20 3.32 -22.90
CA GLN A 213 -6.00 2.10 -22.86
C GLN A 213 -7.49 2.34 -23.17
N GLY A 214 -7.92 3.59 -23.36
CA GLY A 214 -9.31 3.93 -23.70
C GLY A 214 -10.30 3.88 -22.52
N TYR A 215 -9.81 3.93 -21.27
CA TYR A 215 -10.68 4.00 -20.09
C TYR A 215 -11.31 5.39 -19.90
N ILE A 216 -10.61 6.45 -20.33
CA ILE A 216 -10.99 7.88 -20.18
C ILE A 216 -10.53 8.73 -21.37
#